data_AF-J7LDW3-F1
#
_entry.id   AF-J7LDW3-F1
#
_cell.length_a   1.000
_cell.length_b   1.000
_cell.length_c   1.000
_cell.angle_alpha   90.00
_cell.angle_beta   90.00
_cell.angle_gamma   90.00
#
_symmetry.space_group_name_H-M   'P 1'
#
loop_
_entity.id
_entity.type
_entity.pdbx_description
1 polymer ?
#
loop_
_entity_poly.entity_id
_entity_poly.type
_entity_poly.pdbx_seq_one_letter_code
_entity_poly.pdbx_strand_id
1 'polypeptide(L)'
;MTLSDLGERVGRAPSQLSLLENGKREPKLSLLTSLATALGVSVEELLSKQPPSRRAQLEISVEEAQRDPLYQELDLPHLKVGKRVPNDVLEHIVGLYEELKRRNAKPTATPEEARRANADLRRQMRERGNYFEHIESAAGETLRAVNYSAGPLSQGQILAIATHHGFSLKYVQDLPRSVRSLTDHVNRRIYLKRETSLGMHSPRTILLQTLGHVILGHNRPEDFGDFLRQRVEANYFAAAVLIPETTAVTYLQEAKKARDLSVEDLRDVYSVSYEMAAHRFTNLAHRHLDLVCHFIRNDETGIIYKAYENDGLVFPTDDTGAIEGQRMCRQWSGRQVFQSPDRYSIYYQYTDKPNGTHWCVAHVDPSRERNFAITLGVPYKESRWFRGRETTNRTKSNCPSGECCVRPPAELAGKWEGNVWPSARAHSHVLSALPSGSFPGVDEHDVYTFLERHGAD
;
A
#
# COMPACT_ATOMS: atom_id res chain seq x y z
N MET A 1 41.58 -12.90 42.55
CA MET A 1 42.61 -13.80 42.01
C MET A 1 43.18 -13.15 40.75
N THR A 2 44.49 -12.98 40.65
CA THR A 2 45.13 -12.43 39.45
C THR A 2 45.28 -13.52 38.37
N LEU A 3 45.56 -13.13 37.12
CA LEU A 3 45.89 -14.10 36.06
C LEU A 3 47.16 -14.91 36.37
N SER A 4 48.06 -14.37 37.21
CA SER A 4 49.23 -15.11 37.71
C SER A 4 48.81 -16.23 38.64
N ASP A 5 47.99 -15.90 39.66
CA ASP A 5 47.49 -16.86 40.64
C ASP A 5 46.62 -17.95 39.99
N LEU A 6 45.80 -17.57 38.99
CA LEU A 6 44.98 -18.51 38.23
C LEU A 6 45.85 -19.40 37.35
N GLY A 7 46.88 -18.84 36.72
CA GLY A 7 47.86 -19.57 35.90
C GLY A 7 48.58 -20.67 36.67
N GLU A 8 49.01 -20.36 37.89
CA GLU A 8 49.63 -21.34 38.79
C GLU A 8 48.68 -22.49 39.16
N ARG A 9 47.40 -22.18 39.43
CA ARG A 9 46.39 -23.19 39.79
C ARG A 9 46.00 -24.13 38.64
N VAL A 10 46.09 -23.67 37.39
CA VAL A 10 45.69 -24.46 36.21
C VAL A 10 46.87 -24.91 35.33
N GLY A 11 48.11 -24.66 35.78
CA GLY A 11 49.33 -25.05 35.06
C GLY A 11 49.51 -24.34 33.72
N ARG A 12 49.17 -23.05 33.64
CA ARG A 12 49.26 -22.24 32.40
C ARG A 12 49.95 -20.91 32.63
N ALA A 13 50.66 -20.45 31.61
CA ALA A 13 51.27 -19.12 31.64
C ALA A 13 50.17 -18.02 31.64
N PRO A 14 50.35 -16.91 32.37
CA PRO A 14 49.38 -15.82 32.42
C PRO A 14 49.04 -15.23 31.04
N SER A 15 50.02 -15.21 30.13
CA SER A 15 49.84 -14.79 28.74
C SER A 15 48.89 -15.71 27.96
N GLN A 16 48.88 -17.01 28.23
CA GLN A 16 47.96 -17.95 27.60
C GLN A 16 46.53 -17.76 28.11
N LEU A 17 46.36 -17.49 29.41
CA LEU A 17 45.06 -17.20 29.99
C LEU A 17 44.49 -15.87 29.48
N SER A 18 45.33 -14.86 29.29
CA SER A 18 44.92 -13.57 28.72
C SER A 18 44.41 -13.71 27.26
N LEU A 19 45.00 -14.61 26.47
CA LEU A 19 44.51 -14.88 25.11
C LEU A 19 43.14 -15.54 25.10
N LEU A 20 42.83 -16.36 26.11
CA LEU A 20 41.50 -16.97 26.29
C LEU A 20 40.48 -15.93 26.75
N GLU A 21 40.83 -15.10 27.73
CA GLU A 21 39.97 -14.03 28.27
C GLU A 21 39.54 -13.03 27.19
N ASN A 22 40.44 -12.71 26.27
CA ASN A 22 40.16 -11.77 25.17
C ASN A 22 39.60 -12.44 23.91
N GLY A 23 39.20 -13.72 23.99
CA GLY A 23 38.57 -14.44 22.87
C GLY A 23 39.49 -14.69 21.67
N LYS A 24 40.82 -14.53 21.84
CA LYS A 24 41.81 -14.70 20.75
C LYS A 24 42.25 -16.15 20.57
N ARG A 25 41.83 -17.05 21.45
CA ARG A 25 42.16 -18.48 21.39
C ARG A 25 41.04 -19.31 22.02
N GLU A 26 40.70 -20.43 21.38
CA GLU A 26 39.73 -21.37 21.95
C GLU A 26 40.38 -22.30 22.99
N PRO A 27 39.75 -22.49 24.17
CA PRO A 27 40.26 -23.40 25.19
C PRO A 27 39.91 -24.86 24.88
N LYS A 28 40.81 -25.79 25.24
CA LYS A 28 40.49 -27.22 25.25
C LYS A 28 39.54 -27.54 26.41
N LEU A 29 38.69 -28.56 26.25
CA LEU A 29 37.73 -28.99 27.28
C LEU A 29 38.39 -29.26 28.65
N SER A 30 39.56 -29.90 28.66
CA SER A 30 40.32 -30.14 29.88
C SER A 30 40.75 -28.87 30.61
N LEU A 31 41.07 -27.80 29.86
CA LEU A 31 41.41 -26.50 30.43
C LEU A 31 40.17 -25.77 30.97
N LEU A 32 39.03 -25.87 30.30
CA LEU A 32 37.75 -25.34 30.80
C LEU A 32 37.37 -25.99 32.13
N THR A 33 37.51 -27.31 32.27
CA THR A 33 37.27 -28.01 33.53
C THR A 33 38.22 -27.55 34.63
N SER A 34 39.52 -27.40 34.33
CA SER A 34 40.49 -26.89 35.32
C SER A 34 40.21 -25.45 35.76
N LEU A 35 39.80 -24.59 34.83
CA LEU A 35 39.41 -23.21 35.12
C LEU A 35 38.14 -23.15 35.97
N ALA A 36 37.13 -23.97 35.66
CA ALA A 36 35.89 -24.08 36.41
C ALA A 36 36.17 -24.46 37.88
N THR A 37 36.97 -25.50 38.09
CA THR A 37 37.40 -25.92 39.44
C THR A 37 38.19 -24.84 40.18
N ALA A 38 39.13 -24.17 39.50
CA ALA A 38 39.97 -23.14 40.12
C ALA A 38 39.19 -21.87 40.50
N LEU A 39 38.09 -21.59 39.79
CA LEU A 39 37.21 -20.44 39.99
C LEU A 39 35.97 -20.77 40.86
N GLY A 40 35.71 -22.05 41.14
CA GLY A 40 34.58 -22.50 41.96
C GLY A 40 33.22 -22.41 41.25
N VAL A 41 33.21 -22.46 39.92
CA VAL A 41 32.00 -22.37 39.07
C VAL A 41 31.84 -23.63 38.22
N SER A 42 30.67 -23.84 37.61
CA SER A 42 30.48 -24.95 36.67
C SER A 42 31.06 -24.62 35.28
N VAL A 43 31.34 -25.64 34.47
CA VAL A 43 31.73 -25.43 33.05
C VAL A 43 30.61 -24.77 32.26
N GLU A 44 29.35 -25.08 32.58
CA GLU A 44 28.18 -24.46 31.97
C GLU A 44 28.12 -22.95 32.26
N GLU A 45 28.47 -22.55 33.49
CA GLU A 45 28.52 -21.15 33.90
C GLU A 45 29.64 -20.37 33.19
N LEU A 46 30.80 -21.00 32.95
CA LEU A 46 31.88 -20.42 32.13
C LEU A 46 31.50 -20.22 30.66
N LEU A 47 30.56 -21.01 30.14
CA LEU A 47 30.08 -20.96 28.76
C LEU A 47 28.76 -20.19 28.62
N SER A 48 28.24 -19.64 29.72
CA SER A 48 26.99 -18.89 29.73
C SER A 48 27.10 -17.65 28.86
N LYS A 49 26.07 -17.44 28.01
CA LYS A 49 25.92 -16.20 27.24
C LYS A 49 25.33 -15.05 28.07
N GLN A 50 24.95 -15.30 29.33
CA GLN A 50 24.44 -14.26 30.21
C GLN A 50 25.59 -13.41 30.73
N PRO A 51 25.52 -12.07 30.63
CA PRO A 51 26.56 -11.20 31.15
C PRO A 51 26.77 -11.41 32.66
N PRO A 52 28.02 -11.58 33.13
CA PRO A 52 28.31 -11.93 34.53
C PRO A 52 28.06 -10.80 35.52
N SER A 53 27.81 -9.58 35.04
CA SER A 53 27.44 -8.43 35.87
C SER A 53 26.64 -7.42 35.09
N ARG A 54 25.91 -6.54 35.80
CA ARG A 54 25.22 -5.39 35.19
C ARG A 54 26.18 -4.52 34.37
N ARG A 55 27.40 -4.32 34.86
CA ARG A 55 28.43 -3.59 34.12
C ARG A 55 28.79 -4.28 32.81
N ALA A 56 29.05 -5.58 32.84
CA ALA A 56 29.37 -6.35 31.63
C ALA A 56 28.22 -6.30 30.61
N GLN A 57 26.96 -6.35 31.07
CA GLN A 57 25.79 -6.16 30.21
C GLN A 57 25.80 -4.80 29.50
N LEU A 58 26.11 -3.73 30.23
CA LEU A 58 26.18 -2.38 29.68
C LEU A 58 27.34 -2.23 28.69
N GLU A 59 28.51 -2.80 29.00
CA GLU A 59 29.67 -2.79 28.10
C GLU A 59 29.36 -3.52 26.77
N ILE A 60 28.69 -4.68 26.85
CA ILE A 60 28.22 -5.42 25.66
C ILE A 60 27.21 -4.58 24.87
N SER A 61 26.24 -3.96 25.56
CA SER A 61 25.19 -3.16 24.90
C SER A 61 25.77 -1.94 24.16
N VAL A 62 26.78 -1.28 24.74
CA VAL A 62 27.50 -0.18 24.09
C VAL A 62 28.31 -0.66 22.89
N GLU A 63 28.96 -1.81 22.98
CA GLU A 63 29.73 -2.37 21.86
C GLU A 63 28.82 -2.85 20.72
N GLU A 64 27.65 -3.42 21.03
CA GLU A 64 26.63 -3.78 20.04
C GLU A 64 26.03 -2.54 19.37
N ALA A 65 25.72 -1.50 20.16
CA ALA A 65 25.24 -0.22 19.65
C ALA A 65 26.22 0.37 18.62
N GLN A 66 27.53 0.38 18.92
CA GLN A 66 28.56 0.90 18.01
C GLN A 66 28.72 0.10 16.70
N ARG A 67 28.17 -1.11 16.60
CA ARG A 67 28.15 -1.94 15.38
C ARG A 67 26.89 -1.76 14.55
N ASP A 68 25.85 -1.17 15.12
CA ASP A 68 24.59 -0.90 14.44
C ASP A 68 24.80 0.22 13.40
N PRO A 69 24.37 0.06 12.13
CA PRO A 69 24.51 1.08 11.09
C PRO A 69 24.00 2.46 11.52
N LEU A 70 22.94 2.51 12.34
CA LEU A 70 22.38 3.76 12.84
C LEU A 70 23.36 4.55 13.73
N TYR A 71 24.18 3.85 14.52
CA TYR A 71 25.21 4.48 15.32
C TYR A 71 26.37 4.95 14.44
N GLN A 72 26.72 4.19 13.41
CA GLN A 72 27.80 4.52 12.47
C GLN A 72 27.48 5.80 11.67
N GLU A 73 26.20 6.05 11.36
CA GLU A 73 25.74 7.30 10.73
C GLU A 73 25.97 8.56 11.59
N LEU A 74 26.17 8.42 12.90
CA LEU A 74 26.47 9.55 13.79
C LEU A 74 27.90 10.09 13.62
N ASP A 75 28.76 9.33 12.92
CA ASP A 75 30.18 9.66 12.71
C ASP A 75 30.95 9.93 14.03
N LEU A 76 30.62 9.17 15.08
CA LEU A 76 31.28 9.26 16.37
C LEU A 76 32.51 8.34 16.44
N PRO A 77 33.62 8.76 17.08
CA PRO A 77 34.76 7.88 17.32
C PRO A 77 34.39 6.65 18.16
N HIS A 78 35.06 5.52 17.92
CA HIS A 78 34.87 4.31 18.73
C HIS A 78 35.17 4.57 20.21
N LEU A 79 34.16 4.36 21.04
CA LEU A 79 34.21 4.45 22.49
C LEU A 79 34.70 3.12 23.07
N LYS A 80 35.97 3.10 23.47
CA LYS A 80 36.53 2.03 24.29
C LYS A 80 36.12 2.22 25.75
N VAL A 81 35.26 1.33 26.27
CA VAL A 81 34.84 1.40 27.67
C VAL A 81 35.99 1.01 28.60
N GLY A 82 36.55 2.00 29.30
CA GLY A 82 37.61 1.79 30.28
C GLY A 82 37.07 1.56 31.69
N LYS A 83 37.90 0.99 32.57
CA LYS A 83 37.57 0.74 34.00
C LYS A 83 37.13 1.99 34.78
N ARG A 84 37.52 3.19 34.31
CA ARG A 84 37.19 4.47 34.94
C ARG A 84 35.84 5.04 34.51
N VAL A 85 35.20 4.47 33.49
CA VAL A 85 33.88 4.91 33.03
C VAL A 85 32.83 4.40 34.03
N PRO A 86 32.10 5.29 34.73
CA PRO A 86 31.06 4.89 35.68
C PRO A 86 29.86 4.20 35.00
N ASN A 87 29.10 3.39 35.74
CA ASN A 87 27.97 2.63 35.18
C ASN A 87 26.81 3.54 34.76
N ASP A 88 26.52 4.61 35.50
CA ASP A 88 25.49 5.61 35.20
C ASP A 88 25.74 6.32 33.85
N VAL A 89 27.00 6.53 33.49
CA VAL A 89 27.39 7.01 32.15
C VAL A 89 27.07 5.99 31.07
N LEU A 90 27.39 4.71 31.29
CA LEU A 90 27.07 3.64 30.34
C LEU A 90 25.55 3.48 30.18
N GLU A 91 24.80 3.53 31.29
CA GLU A 91 23.33 3.50 31.26
C GLU A 91 22.75 4.69 30.49
N HIS A 92 23.31 5.89 30.66
CA HIS A 92 22.92 7.05 29.85
C HIS A 92 23.22 6.87 28.37
N ILE A 93 24.40 6.35 28.00
CA ILE A 93 24.76 6.13 26.60
C ILE A 93 23.84 5.09 25.96
N VAL A 94 23.61 3.97 26.63
CA VAL A 94 22.68 2.93 26.16
C VAL A 94 21.27 3.51 26.03
N GLY A 95 20.77 4.20 27.06
CA GLY A 95 19.43 4.81 27.02
C GLY A 95 19.27 5.88 25.95
N LEU A 96 20.30 6.71 25.72
CA LEU A 96 20.31 7.69 24.62
C LEU A 96 20.27 7.01 23.26
N TYR A 97 21.03 5.92 23.08
CA TYR A 97 21.04 5.17 21.84
C TYR A 97 19.73 4.43 21.59
N GLU A 98 19.14 3.80 22.62
CA GLU A 98 17.81 3.19 22.54
C GLU A 98 16.74 4.22 22.16
N GLU A 99 16.79 5.42 22.74
CA GLU A 99 15.88 6.51 22.41
C GLU A 99 16.11 7.05 20.99
N LEU A 100 17.37 7.15 20.54
CA LEU A 100 17.69 7.50 19.15
C LEU A 100 17.14 6.45 18.18
N LYS A 101 17.35 5.16 18.48
CA LYS A 101 16.82 4.03 17.71
C LYS A 101 15.30 4.08 17.65
N ARG A 102 14.63 4.37 18.76
CA ARG A 102 13.17 4.57 18.82
C ARG A 102 12.72 5.76 17.96
N ARG A 103 13.47 6.86 17.92
CA ARG A 103 13.15 8.06 17.12
C ARG A 103 13.42 7.92 15.63
N ASN A 104 14.46 7.17 15.26
CA ASN A 104 14.82 6.89 13.87
C ASN A 104 14.09 5.67 13.30
N ALA A 105 13.53 4.80 14.14
CA ALA A 105 12.49 3.85 13.78
C ALA A 105 11.15 4.54 13.39
N LYS A 106 11.17 5.80 12.94
CA LYS A 106 10.07 6.38 12.17
C LYS A 106 9.95 5.56 10.90
N PRO A 107 8.89 4.77 10.74
CA PRO A 107 8.87 3.71 9.75
C PRO A 107 8.70 4.37 8.39
N THR A 108 9.79 4.44 7.61
CA THR A 108 9.60 4.23 6.18
C THR A 108 9.25 2.76 6.10
N ALA A 109 7.95 2.44 6.10
CA ALA A 109 7.53 1.05 6.06
C ALA A 109 8.28 0.35 4.94
N THR A 110 8.84 -0.80 5.27
CA THR A 110 9.42 -1.66 4.26
C THR A 110 8.34 -1.96 3.21
N PRO A 111 8.71 -2.16 1.93
CA PRO A 111 7.72 -2.51 0.90
C PRO A 111 6.83 -3.69 1.30
N GLU A 112 7.36 -4.64 2.07
CA GLU A 112 6.63 -5.81 2.57
C GLU A 112 5.62 -5.46 3.67
N GLU A 113 5.98 -4.63 4.64
CA GLU A 113 5.04 -4.10 5.64
C GLU A 113 3.92 -3.30 4.96
N ALA A 114 4.26 -2.51 3.95
CA ALA A 114 3.29 -1.74 3.18
C ALA A 114 2.30 -2.64 2.42
N ARG A 115 2.78 -3.73 1.82
CA ARG A 115 1.95 -4.74 1.17
C ARG A 115 1.02 -5.44 2.16
N ARG A 116 1.55 -5.88 3.30
CA ARG A 116 0.78 -6.53 4.36
C ARG A 116 -0.32 -5.62 4.91
N ALA A 117 0.00 -4.35 5.17
CA ALA A 117 -0.98 -3.37 5.63
C ALA A 117 -2.10 -3.11 4.62
N ASN A 118 -1.77 -3.02 3.31
CA ASN A 118 -2.79 -2.90 2.26
C ASN A 118 -3.68 -4.15 2.17
N ALA A 119 -3.10 -5.35 2.26
CA ALA A 119 -3.85 -6.60 2.25
C ALA A 119 -4.81 -6.71 3.44
N ASP A 120 -4.36 -6.33 4.64
CA ASP A 120 -5.20 -6.31 5.84
C ASP A 120 -6.33 -5.28 5.75
N LEU A 121 -6.03 -4.05 5.31
CA LEU A 121 -7.03 -3.01 5.13
C LEU A 121 -8.13 -3.44 4.15
N ARG A 122 -7.76 -4.09 3.04
CA ARG A 122 -8.75 -4.63 2.08
C ARG A 122 -9.62 -5.73 2.69
N ARG A 123 -9.04 -6.63 3.49
CA ARG A 123 -9.83 -7.65 4.20
C ARG A 123 -10.87 -6.98 5.11
N GLN A 124 -10.46 -6.00 5.91
CA GLN A 124 -11.38 -5.25 6.77
C GLN A 124 -12.46 -4.53 5.97
N MET A 125 -12.11 -3.93 4.83
CA MET A 125 -13.08 -3.30 3.91
C MET A 125 -14.08 -4.33 3.37
N ARG A 126 -13.62 -5.52 2.96
CA ARG A 126 -14.47 -6.61 2.46
C ARG A 126 -15.45 -7.11 3.52
N GLU A 127 -14.97 -7.35 4.73
CA GLU A 127 -15.79 -7.81 5.87
C GLU A 127 -16.93 -6.83 6.21
N ARG A 128 -16.71 -5.54 5.96
CA ARG A 128 -17.71 -4.47 6.17
C ARG A 128 -18.60 -4.21 4.94
N GLY A 129 -18.43 -4.96 3.84
CA GLY A 129 -19.07 -4.63 2.57
C GLY A 129 -18.70 -3.23 2.06
N ASN A 130 -17.51 -2.76 2.45
CA ASN A 130 -16.94 -1.45 2.16
C ASN A 130 -17.81 -0.27 2.61
N TYR A 131 -18.61 -0.45 3.67
CA TYR A 131 -19.46 0.57 4.27
C TYR A 131 -18.95 0.97 5.66
N PHE A 132 -18.84 2.28 5.92
CA PHE A 132 -18.31 2.84 7.18
C PHE A 132 -19.33 3.79 7.80
N GLU A 133 -20.25 3.24 8.60
CA GLU A 133 -21.39 3.95 9.18
C GLU A 133 -21.03 5.25 9.94
N HIS A 134 -19.93 5.23 10.71
CA HIS A 134 -19.48 6.42 11.44
C HIS A 134 -19.02 7.55 10.51
N ILE A 135 -18.45 7.22 9.34
CA ILE A 135 -18.03 8.21 8.34
C ILE A 135 -19.22 8.76 7.59
N GLU A 136 -20.20 7.90 7.26
CA GLU A 136 -21.47 8.34 6.66
C GLU A 136 -22.22 9.30 7.58
N SER A 137 -22.25 8.99 8.88
CA SER A 137 -22.83 9.87 9.89
C SER A 137 -22.14 11.22 9.93
N ALA A 138 -20.80 11.24 9.96
CA ALA A 138 -20.00 12.47 9.95
C ALA A 138 -20.19 13.28 8.65
N ALA A 139 -20.27 12.62 7.48
CA ALA A 139 -20.56 13.26 6.21
C ALA A 139 -21.98 13.87 6.21
N GLY A 140 -22.97 13.14 6.72
CA GLY A 140 -24.34 13.61 6.86
C GLY A 140 -24.48 14.82 7.79
N GLU A 141 -23.77 14.84 8.92
CA GLU A 141 -23.69 15.99 9.83
C GLU A 141 -23.08 17.21 9.14
N THR A 142 -21.97 16.99 8.43
CA THR A 142 -21.27 18.04 7.67
C THR A 142 -22.20 18.67 6.61
N LEU A 143 -22.98 17.86 5.91
CA LEU A 143 -23.91 18.30 4.88
C LEU A 143 -25.12 19.05 5.45
N ARG A 144 -25.65 18.60 6.59
CA ARG A 144 -26.72 19.31 7.32
C ARG A 144 -26.29 20.70 7.75
N ALA A 145 -25.05 20.85 8.22
CA ALA A 145 -24.51 22.14 8.66
C ALA A 145 -24.47 23.21 7.56
N VAL A 146 -24.45 22.80 6.28
CA VAL A 146 -24.45 23.70 5.12
C VAL A 146 -25.76 23.68 4.33
N ASN A 147 -26.82 23.14 4.92
CA ASN A 147 -28.15 23.04 4.31
C ASN A 147 -28.11 22.40 2.90
N TYR A 148 -27.29 21.36 2.71
CA TYR A 148 -27.31 20.59 1.47
C TYR A 148 -28.67 19.88 1.32
N SER A 149 -29.23 19.94 0.11
CA SER A 149 -30.52 19.31 -0.23
C SER A 149 -30.36 18.22 -1.29
N ALA A 150 -29.83 18.55 -2.47
CA ALA A 150 -29.66 17.61 -3.58
C ALA A 150 -28.63 18.11 -4.60
N GLY A 151 -28.20 17.20 -5.49
CA GLY A 151 -27.35 17.50 -6.64
C GLY A 151 -25.86 17.66 -6.31
N PRO A 152 -25.06 18.22 -7.22
CA PRO A 152 -23.64 18.44 -6.99
C PRO A 152 -23.41 19.55 -5.97
N LEU A 153 -22.43 19.36 -5.07
CA LEU A 153 -22.04 20.42 -4.13
C LEU A 153 -21.44 21.62 -4.89
N SER A 154 -21.99 22.80 -4.60
CA SER A 154 -21.43 24.07 -5.08
C SER A 154 -20.11 24.41 -4.38
N GLN A 155 -19.29 25.24 -5.04
CA GLN A 155 -18.08 25.79 -4.41
C GLN A 155 -18.38 26.57 -3.13
N GLY A 156 -19.53 27.27 -3.09
CA GLY A 156 -19.99 28.00 -1.90
C GLY A 156 -20.27 27.08 -0.72
N GLN A 157 -20.95 25.95 -0.95
CA GLN A 157 -21.19 24.94 0.09
C GLN A 157 -19.89 24.32 0.60
N ILE A 158 -18.95 23.99 -0.30
CA ILE A 158 -17.64 23.44 0.09
C ILE A 158 -16.87 24.43 0.98
N LEU A 159 -16.92 25.73 0.66
CA LEU A 159 -16.28 26.76 1.48
C LEU A 159 -17.01 26.98 2.82
N ALA A 160 -18.34 26.88 2.81
CA ALA A 160 -19.16 26.91 4.02
C ALA A 160 -18.85 25.71 4.94
N ILE A 161 -18.59 24.52 4.39
CA ILE A 161 -18.15 23.34 5.16
C ILE A 161 -16.84 23.67 5.87
N ALA A 162 -15.83 24.17 5.14
CA ALA A 162 -14.55 24.56 5.75
C ALA A 162 -14.75 25.58 6.89
N THR A 163 -15.59 26.60 6.64
CA THR A 163 -15.90 27.65 7.62
C THR A 163 -16.64 27.11 8.84
N HIS A 164 -17.58 26.19 8.66
CA HIS A 164 -18.33 25.54 9.74
C HIS A 164 -17.40 24.77 10.69
N HIS A 165 -16.40 24.07 10.14
CA HIS A 165 -15.36 23.42 10.93
C HIS A 165 -14.26 24.39 11.39
N GLY A 166 -14.48 25.69 11.25
CA GLY A 166 -13.62 26.76 11.73
C GLY A 166 -12.29 26.84 10.99
N PHE A 167 -12.25 26.55 9.69
CA PHE A 167 -11.08 26.77 8.83
C PHE A 167 -11.40 27.76 7.71
N SER A 168 -10.42 28.58 7.36
CA SER A 168 -10.45 29.39 6.13
C SER A 168 -9.61 28.73 5.04
N LEU A 169 -10.03 28.87 3.78
CA LEU A 169 -9.31 28.34 2.62
C LEU A 169 -8.43 29.42 1.98
N LYS A 170 -7.17 29.09 1.70
CA LYS A 170 -6.24 29.97 0.96
C LYS A 170 -5.61 29.23 -0.21
N TYR A 171 -5.78 29.79 -1.41
CA TYR A 171 -5.08 29.31 -2.59
C TYR A 171 -3.69 29.94 -2.68
N VAL A 172 -2.67 29.13 -2.89
CA VAL A 172 -1.26 29.54 -3.05
C VAL A 172 -0.62 28.86 -4.26
N GLN A 173 0.54 29.32 -4.70
CA GLN A 173 1.26 28.77 -5.87
C GLN A 173 2.51 27.98 -5.48
N ASP A 174 3.04 28.27 -4.30
CA ASP A 174 4.34 27.85 -3.76
C ASP A 174 4.20 26.75 -2.69
N LEU A 175 3.15 25.94 -2.78
CA LEU A 175 2.97 24.79 -1.91
C LEU A 175 4.18 23.82 -2.07
N PRO A 176 4.77 23.27 -0.98
CA PRO A 176 5.89 22.35 -1.09
C PRO A 176 5.57 21.17 -2.02
N ARG A 177 6.53 20.77 -2.87
CA ARG A 177 6.30 19.75 -3.91
C ARG A 177 5.84 18.38 -3.38
N SER A 178 6.14 18.08 -2.11
CA SER A 178 5.79 16.83 -1.44
C SER A 178 4.35 16.77 -0.91
N VAL A 179 3.62 17.89 -0.92
CA VAL A 179 2.27 17.97 -0.33
C VAL A 179 1.25 18.52 -1.32
N ARG A 180 -0.01 18.11 -1.15
CA ARG A 180 -1.15 18.55 -1.97
C ARG A 180 -2.01 19.60 -1.27
N SER A 181 -1.96 19.60 0.06
CA SER A 181 -2.59 20.56 0.95
C SER A 181 -1.73 20.73 2.21
N LEU A 182 -1.92 21.84 2.92
CA LEU A 182 -1.36 22.04 4.25
C LEU A 182 -2.44 22.59 5.18
N THR A 183 -2.56 22.01 6.38
CA THR A 183 -3.46 22.46 7.43
C THR A 183 -2.66 23.18 8.51
N ASP A 184 -2.94 24.46 8.70
CA ASP A 184 -2.43 25.28 9.79
C ASP A 184 -3.47 25.34 10.90
N HIS A 185 -3.22 24.57 11.96
CA HIS A 185 -4.10 24.49 13.12
C HIS A 185 -4.03 25.75 14.00
N VAL A 186 -2.92 26.50 13.96
CA VAL A 186 -2.73 27.71 14.79
C VAL A 186 -3.57 28.85 14.24
N ASN A 187 -3.46 29.12 12.94
CA ASN A 187 -4.22 30.20 12.29
C ASN A 187 -5.55 29.73 11.68
N ARG A 188 -5.87 28.43 11.83
CA ARG A 188 -7.09 27.82 11.31
C ARG A 188 -7.25 28.04 9.79
N ARG A 189 -6.22 27.66 9.03
CA ARG A 189 -6.16 27.84 7.57
C ARG A 189 -5.81 26.55 6.85
N ILE A 190 -6.43 26.32 5.71
CA ILE A 190 -6.07 25.25 4.78
C ILE A 190 -5.50 25.90 3.54
N TYR A 191 -4.29 25.49 3.15
CA TYR A 191 -3.61 25.95 1.95
C TYR A 191 -3.77 24.91 0.85
N LEU A 192 -4.16 25.35 -0.35
CA LEU A 192 -4.27 24.52 -1.54
C LEU A 192 -3.59 25.19 -2.72
N LYS A 193 -3.06 24.37 -3.63
CA LYS A 193 -2.59 24.88 -4.91
C LYS A 193 -3.78 25.17 -5.82
N ARG A 194 -3.75 26.28 -6.54
CA ARG A 194 -4.77 26.58 -7.56
C ARG A 194 -4.45 25.76 -8.82
N GLU A 195 -5.00 24.56 -8.89
CA GLU A 195 -4.90 23.69 -10.06
C GLU A 195 -6.26 23.57 -10.78
N THR A 196 -6.23 23.50 -12.10
CA THR A 196 -7.40 23.30 -12.96
C THR A 196 -7.72 21.83 -13.19
N SER A 197 -7.22 20.94 -12.33
CA SER A 197 -7.40 19.49 -12.47
C SER A 197 -8.86 19.09 -12.21
N LEU A 198 -9.47 18.42 -13.19
CA LEU A 198 -10.70 17.66 -13.02
C LEU A 198 -10.31 16.26 -12.51
N GLY A 199 -11.08 15.65 -11.60
CA GLY A 199 -10.78 14.30 -11.09
C GLY A 199 -10.83 14.11 -9.56
N MET A 200 -10.36 12.94 -9.10
CA MET A 200 -10.05 12.63 -7.69
C MET A 200 -8.99 13.58 -7.08
N HIS A 201 -8.29 14.36 -7.91
CA HIS A 201 -7.28 15.33 -7.50
C HIS A 201 -7.71 16.77 -7.72
N SER A 202 -9.02 16.99 -7.90
CA SER A 202 -9.56 18.34 -7.94
C SER A 202 -9.37 19.04 -6.58
N PRO A 203 -9.20 20.38 -6.56
CA PRO A 203 -9.02 21.13 -5.31
C PRO A 203 -10.15 20.89 -4.30
N ARG A 204 -11.40 20.68 -4.77
CA ARG A 204 -12.54 20.36 -3.89
C ARG A 204 -12.38 19.01 -3.19
N THR A 205 -11.91 17.98 -3.90
CA THR A 205 -11.72 16.65 -3.32
C THR A 205 -10.58 16.68 -2.31
N ILE A 206 -9.48 17.36 -2.63
CA ILE A 206 -8.33 17.50 -1.72
C ILE A 206 -8.72 18.26 -0.45
N LEU A 207 -9.52 19.33 -0.58
CA LEU A 207 -10.05 20.07 0.57
C LEU A 207 -10.87 19.16 1.49
N LEU A 208 -11.82 18.42 0.93
CA LEU A 208 -12.70 17.53 1.70
C LEU A 208 -11.94 16.36 2.32
N GLN A 209 -10.93 15.80 1.63
CA GLN A 209 -10.02 14.80 2.22
C GLN A 209 -9.27 15.39 3.43
N THR A 210 -8.77 16.61 3.28
CA THR A 210 -8.03 17.31 4.33
C THR A 210 -8.94 17.60 5.54
N LEU A 211 -10.16 18.06 5.30
CA LEU A 211 -11.18 18.23 6.34
C LEU A 211 -11.60 16.90 6.96
N GLY A 212 -11.67 15.83 6.17
CA GLY A 212 -11.96 14.47 6.66
C GLY A 212 -11.00 14.02 7.74
N HIS A 213 -9.69 14.29 7.60
CA HIS A 213 -8.73 14.03 8.68
C HIS A 213 -9.07 14.78 9.98
N VAL A 214 -9.51 16.03 9.88
CA VAL A 214 -9.85 16.83 11.06
C VAL A 214 -11.17 16.35 11.69
N ILE A 215 -12.19 16.12 10.88
CA ILE A 215 -13.54 15.78 11.32
C ILE A 215 -13.57 14.38 11.94
N LEU A 216 -12.82 13.44 11.37
CA LEU A 216 -12.70 12.08 11.90
C LEU A 216 -11.70 11.98 13.07
N GLY A 217 -11.10 13.09 13.50
CA GLY A 217 -10.21 13.12 14.67
C GLY A 217 -8.90 12.37 14.45
N HIS A 218 -8.39 12.33 13.21
CA HIS A 218 -7.14 11.66 12.90
C HIS A 218 -5.96 12.38 13.56
N ASN A 219 -5.11 11.61 14.23
CA ASN A 219 -3.84 12.08 14.79
C ASN A 219 -2.69 11.79 13.83
N ARG A 220 -1.50 12.27 14.18
CA ARG A 220 -0.27 11.85 13.48
C ARG A 220 -0.22 10.32 13.43
N PRO A 221 -0.05 9.71 12.24
CA PRO A 221 -0.01 8.26 12.12
C PRO A 221 1.09 7.64 12.98
N GLU A 222 0.75 6.57 13.71
CA GLU A 222 1.69 5.80 14.53
C GLU A 222 2.60 4.93 13.66
N ASP A 223 2.02 4.33 12.63
CA ASP A 223 2.70 3.49 11.65
C ASP A 223 2.10 3.65 10.24
N PHE A 224 2.58 2.84 9.30
CA PHE A 224 2.10 2.88 7.92
C PHE A 224 0.68 2.32 7.73
N GLY A 225 0.28 1.33 8.53
CA GLY A 225 -1.08 0.80 8.49
C GLY A 225 -2.10 1.83 8.96
N ASP A 226 -1.79 2.54 10.06
CA ASP A 226 -2.54 3.66 10.58
C ASP A 226 -2.64 4.79 9.54
N PHE A 227 -1.53 5.13 8.88
CA PHE A 227 -1.52 6.10 7.77
C PHE A 227 -2.45 5.68 6.62
N LEU A 228 -2.41 4.42 6.19
CA LEU A 228 -3.28 3.91 5.14
C LEU A 228 -4.75 3.93 5.54
N ARG A 229 -5.07 3.52 6.77
CA ARG A 229 -6.42 3.55 7.32
C ARG A 229 -6.97 4.97 7.29
N GLN A 230 -6.27 5.91 7.92
CA GLN A 230 -6.65 7.33 7.95
C GLN A 230 -6.84 7.91 6.55
N ARG A 231 -5.99 7.52 5.59
CA ARG A 231 -6.10 7.94 4.19
C ARG A 231 -7.35 7.36 3.51
N VAL A 232 -7.70 6.10 3.77
CA VAL A 232 -8.95 5.49 3.24
C VAL A 232 -10.17 6.16 3.86
N GLU A 233 -10.17 6.38 5.16
CA GLU A 233 -11.25 7.03 5.90
C GLU A 233 -11.48 8.47 5.40
N ALA A 234 -10.42 9.26 5.22
CA ALA A 234 -10.51 10.62 4.67
C ALA A 234 -10.99 10.64 3.20
N ASN A 235 -10.59 9.66 2.39
CA ASN A 235 -11.08 9.51 1.01
C ASN A 235 -12.55 9.13 0.96
N TYR A 236 -12.98 8.22 1.85
CA TYR A 236 -14.37 7.82 2.00
C TYR A 236 -15.21 9.03 2.41
N PHE A 237 -14.78 9.79 3.42
CA PHE A 237 -15.45 11.00 3.87
C PHE A 237 -15.65 11.99 2.72
N ALA A 238 -14.60 12.28 1.95
CA ALA A 238 -14.70 13.20 0.82
C ALA A 238 -15.69 12.70 -0.24
N ALA A 239 -15.70 11.40 -0.54
CA ALA A 239 -16.66 10.80 -1.47
C ALA A 239 -18.09 10.83 -0.92
N ALA A 240 -18.28 10.58 0.38
CA ALA A 240 -19.57 10.64 1.05
C ALA A 240 -20.15 12.06 1.12
N VAL A 241 -19.31 13.07 1.26
CA VAL A 241 -19.74 14.48 1.18
C VAL A 241 -20.08 14.88 -0.26
N LEU A 242 -19.30 14.44 -1.25
CA LEU A 242 -19.54 14.80 -2.66
C LEU A 242 -20.69 14.01 -3.31
N ILE A 243 -20.95 12.80 -2.81
CA ILE A 243 -22.03 11.92 -3.26
C ILE A 243 -22.78 11.45 -1.99
N PRO A 244 -23.66 12.30 -1.44
CA PRO A 244 -24.34 12.05 -0.18
C PRO A 244 -25.17 10.77 -0.20
N GLU A 245 -25.03 9.97 0.86
CA GLU A 245 -25.73 8.69 1.00
C GLU A 245 -27.24 8.84 0.76
N THR A 246 -27.88 9.82 1.41
CA THR A 246 -29.33 10.02 1.36
C THR A 246 -29.86 10.21 -0.06
N THR A 247 -29.19 11.05 -0.87
CA THR A 247 -29.63 11.32 -2.24
C THR A 247 -29.16 10.24 -3.22
N ALA A 248 -27.96 9.69 -3.01
CA ALA A 248 -27.38 8.69 -3.89
C ALA A 248 -28.09 7.34 -3.76
N VAL A 249 -28.47 6.93 -2.55
CA VAL A 249 -29.20 5.68 -2.32
C VAL A 249 -30.57 5.73 -2.98
N THR A 250 -31.33 6.81 -2.82
CA THR A 250 -32.64 6.96 -3.49
C THR A 250 -32.48 6.84 -5.01
N TYR A 251 -31.53 7.60 -5.58
CA TYR A 251 -31.23 7.57 -7.00
C TYR A 251 -30.87 6.14 -7.49
N LEU A 252 -29.95 5.46 -6.80
CA LEU A 252 -29.50 4.13 -7.17
C LEU A 252 -30.58 3.06 -7.00
N GLN A 253 -31.46 3.19 -6.00
CA GLN A 253 -32.58 2.27 -5.81
C GLN A 253 -33.62 2.41 -6.92
N GLU A 254 -33.90 3.63 -7.38
CA GLU A 254 -34.77 3.88 -8.54
C GLU A 254 -34.17 3.29 -9.81
N ALA A 255 -32.89 3.57 -10.08
CA ALA A 255 -32.16 3.00 -11.21
C ALA A 255 -32.12 1.45 -11.15
N LYS A 256 -31.92 0.85 -9.96
CA LYS A 256 -32.00 -0.61 -9.79
C LYS A 256 -33.38 -1.15 -10.12
N LYS A 257 -34.47 -0.51 -9.68
CA LYS A 257 -35.85 -0.90 -10.02
C LYS A 257 -36.10 -0.84 -11.53
N ALA A 258 -35.57 0.18 -12.19
CA ALA A 258 -35.61 0.32 -13.66
C ALA A 258 -34.65 -0.62 -14.41
N ARG A 259 -33.78 -1.35 -13.68
CA ARG A 259 -32.70 -2.18 -14.24
C ARG A 259 -31.74 -1.38 -15.12
N ASP A 260 -31.36 -0.20 -14.65
CA ASP A 260 -30.58 0.79 -15.39
C ASP A 260 -29.47 1.41 -14.53
N LEU A 261 -28.86 0.63 -13.63
CA LEU A 261 -27.72 1.10 -12.84
C LEU A 261 -26.55 1.48 -13.77
N SER A 262 -26.02 2.69 -13.58
CA SER A 262 -24.93 3.27 -14.36
C SER A 262 -24.00 4.09 -13.45
N VAL A 263 -22.69 3.88 -13.61
CA VAL A 263 -21.66 4.65 -12.90
C VAL A 263 -21.50 6.04 -13.54
N GLU A 264 -21.70 6.12 -14.85
CA GLU A 264 -21.66 7.34 -15.65
C GLU A 264 -22.72 8.33 -15.17
N ASP A 265 -23.95 7.85 -14.95
CA ASP A 265 -24.99 8.75 -14.47
C ASP A 265 -24.70 9.21 -13.04
N LEU A 266 -24.17 8.33 -12.18
CA LEU A 266 -23.75 8.73 -10.83
C LEU A 266 -22.62 9.78 -10.89
N ARG A 267 -21.68 9.64 -11.84
CA ARG A 267 -20.64 10.64 -12.12
C ARG A 267 -21.26 11.97 -12.52
N ASP A 268 -22.23 11.97 -13.42
CA ASP A 268 -22.81 13.17 -14.01
C ASP A 268 -23.74 13.90 -13.03
N VAL A 269 -24.62 13.16 -12.35
CA VAL A 269 -25.56 13.70 -11.34
C VAL A 269 -24.83 14.45 -10.22
N TYR A 270 -23.69 13.93 -9.77
CA TYR A 270 -22.89 14.55 -8.70
C TYR A 270 -21.69 15.35 -9.22
N SER A 271 -21.51 15.41 -10.55
CA SER A 271 -20.41 16.10 -11.21
C SER A 271 -19.03 15.73 -10.63
N VAL A 272 -18.77 14.44 -10.44
CA VAL A 272 -17.51 13.87 -9.90
C VAL A 272 -16.68 13.20 -10.99
N SER A 273 -15.51 12.64 -10.64
CA SER A 273 -14.77 11.80 -11.58
C SER A 273 -15.39 10.41 -11.66
N TYR A 274 -15.14 9.71 -12.77
CA TYR A 274 -15.61 8.34 -12.92
C TYR A 274 -15.01 7.42 -11.83
N GLU A 275 -13.72 7.57 -11.51
CA GLU A 275 -13.09 6.84 -10.39
C GLU A 275 -13.81 7.07 -9.05
N MET A 276 -14.20 8.30 -8.75
CA MET A 276 -14.92 8.62 -7.51
C MET A 276 -16.30 7.97 -7.49
N ALA A 277 -17.06 8.09 -8.58
CA ALA A 277 -18.39 7.51 -8.71
C ALA A 277 -18.35 5.99 -8.58
N ALA A 278 -17.41 5.34 -9.28
CA ALA A 278 -17.21 3.89 -9.20
C ALA A 278 -16.85 3.43 -7.79
N HIS A 279 -15.95 4.15 -7.10
CA HIS A 279 -15.61 3.85 -5.71
C HIS A 279 -16.78 4.07 -4.75
N ARG A 280 -17.50 5.18 -4.90
CA ARG A 280 -18.66 5.45 -4.05
C ARG A 280 -19.75 4.42 -4.24
N PHE A 281 -19.96 3.97 -5.48
CA PHE A 281 -20.89 2.89 -5.77
C PHE A 281 -20.54 1.65 -4.93
N THR A 282 -19.27 1.26 -4.84
CA THR A 282 -18.89 0.09 -4.02
C THR A 282 -19.10 0.31 -2.51
N ASN A 283 -19.13 1.54 -2.02
CA ASN A 283 -19.49 1.82 -0.63
C ASN A 283 -20.98 1.59 -0.35
N LEU A 284 -21.85 1.87 -1.32
CA LEU A 284 -23.30 1.84 -1.16
C LEU A 284 -23.93 0.52 -1.65
N ALA A 285 -23.26 -0.19 -2.56
CA ALA A 285 -23.79 -1.36 -3.25
C ALA A 285 -24.22 -2.48 -2.30
N HIS A 286 -23.36 -2.88 -1.36
CA HIS A 286 -23.66 -3.98 -0.47
C HIS A 286 -24.77 -3.62 0.53
N ARG A 287 -24.60 -2.50 1.25
CA ARG A 287 -25.50 -2.09 2.33
C ARG A 287 -26.90 -1.68 1.85
N HIS A 288 -27.00 -0.92 0.76
CA HIS A 288 -28.26 -0.29 0.36
C HIS A 288 -28.90 -0.88 -0.88
N LEU A 289 -28.11 -1.57 -1.71
CA LEU A 289 -28.59 -2.21 -2.92
C LEU A 289 -28.58 -3.72 -2.83
N ASP A 290 -28.04 -4.36 -1.78
CA ASP A 290 -27.92 -5.84 -1.71
C ASP A 290 -27.26 -6.41 -2.97
N LEU A 291 -26.12 -5.80 -3.34
CA LEU A 291 -25.28 -6.19 -4.47
C LEU A 291 -23.85 -6.44 -3.99
N VAL A 292 -23.15 -7.37 -4.65
CA VAL A 292 -21.72 -7.55 -4.49
C VAL A 292 -21.01 -7.11 -5.77
N CYS A 293 -19.84 -6.51 -5.63
CA CYS A 293 -19.10 -5.97 -6.76
C CYS A 293 -17.59 -6.05 -6.55
N HIS A 294 -16.87 -5.77 -7.62
CA HIS A 294 -15.44 -5.47 -7.58
C HIS A 294 -15.16 -4.15 -8.28
N PHE A 295 -14.09 -3.50 -7.83
CA PHE A 295 -13.52 -2.29 -8.40
C PHE A 295 -12.06 -2.55 -8.72
N ILE A 296 -11.59 -2.05 -9.86
CA ILE A 296 -10.18 -2.15 -10.27
C ILE A 296 -9.74 -0.87 -10.96
N ARG A 297 -8.56 -0.39 -10.59
CA ARG A 297 -7.81 0.63 -11.33
C ARG A 297 -6.50 0.04 -11.81
N ASN A 298 -6.31 0.02 -13.12
CA ASN A 298 -5.09 -0.47 -13.76
C ASN A 298 -4.57 0.49 -14.83
N ASP A 299 -3.28 0.37 -15.16
CA ASP A 299 -2.74 1.02 -16.36
C ASP A 299 -2.96 0.17 -17.63
N GLU A 300 -2.57 0.70 -18.78
CA GLU A 300 -2.70 0.04 -20.09
C GLU A 300 -2.00 -1.33 -20.18
N THR A 301 -0.92 -1.53 -19.42
CA THR A 301 -0.21 -2.81 -19.37
C THR A 301 -0.90 -3.84 -18.46
N GLY A 302 -1.89 -3.40 -17.69
CA GLY A 302 -2.64 -4.21 -16.75
C GLY A 302 -2.10 -4.20 -15.33
N ILE A 303 -1.14 -3.35 -14.98
CA ILE A 303 -0.64 -3.27 -13.60
C ILE A 303 -1.75 -2.68 -12.72
N ILE A 304 -2.12 -3.39 -11.66
CA ILE A 304 -3.17 -2.99 -10.73
C ILE A 304 -2.59 -2.00 -9.72
N TYR A 305 -3.21 -0.83 -9.59
CA TYR A 305 -2.83 0.21 -8.62
C TYR A 305 -3.81 0.30 -7.46
N LYS A 306 -5.04 -0.15 -7.65
CA LYS A 306 -6.09 -0.15 -6.63
C LYS A 306 -7.12 -1.22 -6.97
N ALA A 307 -7.54 -1.98 -5.97
CA ALA A 307 -8.57 -2.99 -6.13
C ALA A 307 -9.43 -3.10 -4.87
N TYR A 308 -10.68 -3.48 -5.06
CA TYR A 308 -11.62 -3.86 -4.02
C TYR A 308 -12.55 -4.94 -4.57
N GLU A 309 -13.03 -5.86 -3.74
CA GLU A 309 -14.06 -6.81 -4.10
C GLU A 309 -14.85 -7.31 -2.88
N ASN A 310 -16.05 -7.80 -3.12
CA ASN A 310 -16.78 -8.66 -2.20
C ASN A 310 -17.63 -9.71 -2.95
N ASP A 311 -17.33 -9.94 -4.22
CA ASP A 311 -18.16 -10.72 -5.14
C ASP A 311 -17.56 -12.07 -5.57
N GLY A 312 -16.36 -12.38 -5.06
CA GLY A 312 -15.66 -13.62 -5.35
C GLY A 312 -14.71 -13.56 -6.56
N LEU A 313 -14.53 -12.40 -7.20
CA LEU A 313 -13.48 -12.23 -8.20
C LEU A 313 -12.10 -12.53 -7.57
N VAL A 314 -11.33 -13.41 -8.20
CA VAL A 314 -9.99 -13.77 -7.74
C VAL A 314 -8.95 -12.93 -8.48
N PHE A 315 -8.25 -12.08 -7.75
CA PHE A 315 -7.15 -11.27 -8.27
C PHE A 315 -5.83 -12.06 -8.36
N PRO A 316 -4.93 -11.67 -9.28
CA PRO A 316 -3.54 -12.10 -9.20
C PRO A 316 -2.89 -11.50 -7.94
N THR A 317 -2.13 -12.31 -7.22
CA THR A 317 -1.40 -11.92 -6.00
C THR A 317 0.05 -12.36 -6.08
N ASP A 318 0.95 -11.65 -5.41
CA ASP A 318 2.29 -12.18 -5.11
C ASP A 318 2.26 -13.20 -3.96
N ASP A 319 3.44 -13.71 -3.59
CA ASP A 319 3.64 -14.67 -2.49
C ASP A 319 3.17 -14.14 -1.13
N THR A 320 3.03 -12.83 -0.98
CA THR A 320 2.52 -12.17 0.25
C THR A 320 1.01 -11.93 0.21
N GLY A 321 0.34 -12.27 -0.91
CA GLY A 321 -1.08 -12.01 -1.12
C GLY A 321 -1.38 -10.58 -1.60
N ALA A 322 -0.38 -9.79 -1.97
CA ALA A 322 -0.59 -8.42 -2.42
C ALA A 322 -1.00 -8.37 -3.90
N ILE A 323 -2.04 -7.58 -4.20
CA ILE A 323 -2.57 -7.40 -5.57
C ILE A 323 -1.97 -6.16 -6.23
N GLU A 324 -1.65 -5.11 -5.48
CA GLU A 324 -1.03 -3.90 -6.02
C GLU A 324 0.33 -4.23 -6.66
N GLY A 325 0.54 -3.71 -7.85
CA GLY A 325 1.72 -4.03 -8.67
C GLY A 325 1.55 -5.29 -9.50
N GLN A 326 0.60 -6.18 -9.19
CA GLN A 326 0.35 -7.39 -9.97
C GLN A 326 -0.34 -7.06 -11.30
N ARG A 327 -0.12 -7.91 -12.30
CA ARG A 327 -0.65 -7.73 -13.66
C ARG A 327 -1.98 -8.47 -13.82
N MET A 328 -3.05 -7.75 -14.13
CA MET A 328 -4.35 -8.35 -14.44
C MET A 328 -4.34 -9.10 -15.78
N CYS A 329 -5.27 -10.05 -15.89
CA CYS A 329 -5.40 -10.88 -17.09
C CYS A 329 -5.74 -10.03 -18.32
N ARG A 330 -5.08 -10.30 -19.45
CA ARG A 330 -5.28 -9.62 -20.74
C ARG A 330 -6.73 -9.63 -21.22
N GLN A 331 -7.49 -10.66 -20.85
CA GLN A 331 -8.88 -10.87 -21.24
C GLN A 331 -9.88 -10.06 -20.40
N TRP A 332 -9.46 -9.41 -19.32
CA TRP A 332 -10.36 -8.62 -18.47
C TRP A 332 -10.68 -7.26 -19.10
N SER A 333 -11.86 -6.72 -18.82
CA SER A 333 -12.36 -5.47 -19.40
C SER A 333 -11.38 -4.31 -19.22
N GLY A 334 -10.74 -4.20 -18.06
CA GLY A 334 -9.75 -3.16 -17.76
C GLY A 334 -8.51 -3.17 -18.67
N ARG A 335 -8.21 -4.28 -19.36
CA ARG A 335 -7.19 -4.33 -20.42
C ARG A 335 -7.79 -4.27 -21.82
N GLN A 336 -8.93 -4.92 -22.02
CA GLN A 336 -9.62 -4.95 -23.32
C GLN A 336 -10.09 -3.55 -23.77
N VAL A 337 -10.49 -2.68 -22.83
CA VAL A 337 -10.93 -1.31 -23.13
C VAL A 337 -9.88 -0.50 -23.89
N PHE A 338 -8.58 -0.70 -23.63
CA PHE A 338 -7.51 0.03 -24.33
C PHE A 338 -7.35 -0.39 -25.79
N GLN A 339 -7.79 -1.59 -26.13
CA GLN A 339 -7.79 -2.14 -27.50
C GLN A 339 -9.10 -1.84 -28.25
N SER A 340 -10.10 -1.31 -27.55
CA SER A 340 -11.37 -0.91 -28.16
C SER A 340 -11.14 0.23 -29.17
N PRO A 341 -11.78 0.19 -30.35
CA PRO A 341 -11.74 1.30 -31.32
C PRO A 341 -12.17 2.63 -30.71
N ASP A 342 -13.13 2.60 -29.78
CA ASP A 342 -13.59 3.76 -29.02
C ASP A 342 -13.25 3.60 -27.53
N ARG A 343 -11.96 3.69 -27.22
CA ARG A 343 -11.42 3.45 -25.87
C ARG A 343 -11.83 4.47 -24.81
N TYR A 344 -12.35 5.63 -25.19
CA TYR A 344 -12.80 6.67 -24.25
C TYR A 344 -14.29 6.56 -23.92
N SER A 345 -15.06 5.87 -24.76
CA SER A 345 -16.41 5.45 -24.43
C SER A 345 -16.44 4.34 -23.39
N ILE A 346 -17.63 4.10 -22.86
CA ILE A 346 -17.88 3.04 -21.89
C ILE A 346 -17.80 1.68 -22.57
N TYR A 347 -17.03 0.78 -21.96
CA TYR A 347 -16.82 -0.56 -22.46
C TYR A 347 -17.42 -1.60 -21.51
N TYR A 348 -18.45 -2.30 -21.99
CA TYR A 348 -19.11 -3.39 -21.27
C TYR A 348 -18.62 -4.75 -21.76
N GLN A 349 -18.36 -5.67 -20.85
CA GLN A 349 -17.88 -7.02 -21.19
C GLN A 349 -18.33 -8.08 -20.17
N TYR A 350 -18.65 -9.27 -20.66
CA TYR A 350 -18.70 -10.49 -19.85
C TYR A 350 -17.36 -11.23 -19.90
N THR A 351 -16.86 -11.67 -18.75
CA THR A 351 -15.65 -12.50 -18.65
C THR A 351 -15.98 -13.83 -17.98
N ASP A 352 -15.86 -14.92 -18.71
CA ASP A 352 -16.03 -16.28 -18.19
C ASP A 352 -14.76 -16.73 -17.47
N LYS A 353 -14.88 -17.07 -16.19
CA LYS A 353 -13.80 -17.57 -15.35
C LYS A 353 -14.14 -18.93 -14.75
N PRO A 354 -13.14 -19.72 -14.30
CA PRO A 354 -13.41 -20.99 -13.62
C PRO A 354 -14.33 -20.87 -12.40
N ASN A 355 -14.29 -19.73 -11.70
CA ASN A 355 -15.13 -19.44 -10.53
C ASN A 355 -16.45 -18.73 -10.88
N GLY A 356 -16.78 -18.55 -12.16
CA GLY A 356 -18.03 -17.94 -12.61
C GLY A 356 -17.87 -16.80 -13.61
N THR A 357 -18.96 -16.42 -14.26
CA THR A 357 -19.00 -15.31 -15.21
C THR A 357 -19.19 -13.98 -14.47
N HIS A 358 -18.40 -12.98 -14.83
CA HIS A 358 -18.48 -11.63 -14.30
C HIS A 358 -18.83 -10.64 -15.42
N TRP A 359 -19.74 -9.71 -15.15
CA TRP A 359 -20.01 -8.57 -16.02
C TRP A 359 -19.25 -7.37 -15.50
N CYS A 360 -18.56 -6.66 -16.37
CA CYS A 360 -17.76 -5.51 -16.01
C CYS A 360 -18.03 -4.34 -16.97
N VAL A 361 -18.06 -3.14 -16.40
CA VAL A 361 -17.96 -1.87 -17.11
C VAL A 361 -16.58 -1.27 -16.88
N ALA A 362 -15.91 -0.84 -17.95
CA ALA A 362 -14.60 -0.21 -17.92
C ALA A 362 -14.63 1.14 -18.65
N HIS A 363 -13.94 2.13 -18.09
CA HIS A 363 -13.76 3.44 -18.68
C HIS A 363 -12.29 3.87 -18.56
N VAL A 364 -11.72 4.41 -19.64
CA VAL A 364 -10.36 4.97 -19.63
C VAL A 364 -10.43 6.42 -19.17
N ASP A 365 -9.84 6.69 -18.01
CA ASP A 365 -9.63 8.04 -17.49
C ASP A 365 -8.36 8.63 -18.11
N PRO A 366 -8.46 9.64 -18.99
CA PRO A 366 -7.31 10.27 -19.62
C PRO A 366 -6.57 11.15 -18.60
N SER A 367 -5.37 10.73 -18.20
CA SER A 367 -4.49 11.56 -17.37
C SER A 367 -3.31 12.10 -18.17
N ARG A 368 -2.71 13.22 -17.71
CA ARG A 368 -1.58 13.88 -18.40
C ARG A 368 -0.33 13.02 -18.54
N GLU A 369 -0.12 12.05 -17.64
CA GLU A 369 1.11 11.24 -17.59
C GLU A 369 0.90 9.80 -18.05
N ARG A 370 -0.23 9.18 -17.68
CA ARG A 370 -0.54 7.78 -18.01
C ARG A 370 -2.05 7.54 -17.99
N ASN A 371 -2.58 6.86 -18.99
CA ASN A 371 -4.00 6.48 -19.00
C ASN A 371 -4.26 5.36 -17.98
N PHE A 372 -5.39 5.45 -17.28
CA PHE A 372 -5.85 4.41 -16.35
C PHE A 372 -7.22 3.91 -16.78
N ALA A 373 -7.45 2.61 -16.70
CA ALA A 373 -8.79 2.04 -16.79
C ALA A 373 -9.37 1.92 -15.39
N ILE A 374 -10.60 2.38 -15.24
CA ILE A 374 -11.43 2.20 -14.05
C ILE A 374 -12.51 1.18 -14.39
N THR A 375 -12.49 0.06 -13.69
CA THR A 375 -13.44 -1.03 -13.86
C THR A 375 -14.32 -1.17 -12.63
N LEU A 376 -15.64 -1.23 -12.83
CA LEU A 376 -16.59 -1.76 -11.86
C LEU A 376 -17.18 -3.04 -12.46
N GLY A 377 -17.33 -4.09 -11.67
CA GLY A 377 -18.03 -5.29 -12.13
C GLY A 377 -18.77 -6.02 -11.04
N VAL A 378 -19.59 -6.97 -11.46
CA VAL A 378 -20.45 -7.79 -10.61
C VAL A 378 -20.55 -9.21 -11.16
N PRO A 379 -20.99 -10.20 -10.36
CA PRO A 379 -21.29 -11.54 -10.87
C PRO A 379 -22.44 -11.51 -11.88
N TYR A 380 -22.47 -12.49 -12.79
CA TYR A 380 -23.49 -12.58 -13.85
C TYR A 380 -24.94 -12.43 -13.35
N LYS A 381 -25.27 -13.01 -12.17
CA LYS A 381 -26.62 -12.91 -11.59
C LYS A 381 -27.08 -11.47 -11.33
N GLU A 382 -26.13 -10.56 -11.11
CA GLU A 382 -26.37 -9.16 -10.74
C GLU A 382 -26.34 -8.22 -11.95
N SER A 383 -25.76 -8.64 -13.09
CA SER A 383 -25.70 -7.83 -14.31
C SER A 383 -27.08 -7.40 -14.80
N ARG A 384 -28.13 -8.17 -14.47
CA ARG A 384 -29.54 -7.86 -14.78
C ARG A 384 -30.00 -6.49 -14.29
N TRP A 385 -29.32 -5.88 -13.33
CA TRP A 385 -29.66 -4.58 -12.76
C TRP A 385 -28.96 -3.40 -13.46
N PHE A 386 -27.97 -3.68 -14.29
CA PHE A 386 -27.12 -2.67 -14.91
C PHE A 386 -27.51 -2.39 -16.35
N ARG A 387 -27.23 -1.15 -16.77
CA ARG A 387 -27.18 -0.73 -18.18
C ARG A 387 -25.99 -1.41 -18.87
N GLY A 388 -26.09 -1.72 -20.17
CA GLY A 388 -25.00 -2.37 -20.90
C GLY A 388 -24.90 -3.88 -20.69
N ARG A 389 -25.89 -4.48 -20.00
CA ARG A 389 -25.95 -5.92 -19.76
C ARG A 389 -26.18 -6.74 -21.03
N GLU A 390 -26.70 -6.11 -22.07
CA GLU A 390 -26.97 -6.66 -23.40
C GLU A 390 -25.72 -6.74 -24.29
N THR A 391 -24.55 -6.30 -23.78
CA THR A 391 -23.29 -6.39 -24.50
C THR A 391 -23.01 -7.81 -25.01
N THR A 392 -22.55 -7.89 -26.24
CA THR A 392 -22.08 -9.14 -26.87
C THR A 392 -20.59 -9.38 -26.66
N ASN A 393 -19.87 -8.41 -26.09
CA ASN A 393 -18.44 -8.55 -25.80
C ASN A 393 -18.27 -9.59 -24.70
N ARG A 394 -17.71 -10.74 -25.05
CA ARG A 394 -17.52 -11.85 -24.13
C ARG A 394 -16.15 -12.48 -24.33
N THR A 395 -15.40 -12.62 -23.24
CA THR A 395 -14.07 -13.23 -23.23
C THR A 395 -14.02 -14.38 -22.23
N LYS A 396 -13.01 -15.25 -22.38
CA LYS A 396 -12.75 -16.35 -21.45
C LYS A 396 -11.38 -16.18 -20.82
N SER A 397 -11.30 -16.29 -19.50
CA SER A 397 -10.09 -16.09 -18.70
C SER A 397 -9.91 -17.21 -17.70
N ASN A 398 -8.96 -18.11 -17.97
CA ASN A 398 -8.58 -19.19 -17.05
C ASN A 398 -7.62 -18.71 -15.93
N CYS A 399 -7.13 -17.48 -15.99
CA CYS A 399 -6.20 -16.91 -15.02
C CYS A 399 -6.92 -16.70 -13.65
N PRO A 400 -6.26 -16.83 -12.48
CA PRO A 400 -4.81 -16.95 -12.30
C PRO A 400 -4.24 -18.36 -12.49
N SER A 401 -5.07 -19.41 -12.57
CA SER A 401 -4.59 -20.81 -12.68
C SER A 401 -4.25 -21.26 -14.11
N GLY A 402 -4.67 -20.50 -15.13
CA GLY A 402 -4.40 -20.82 -16.53
C GLY A 402 -3.16 -20.13 -17.10
N GLU A 403 -2.60 -20.71 -18.15
CA GLU A 403 -1.41 -20.19 -18.85
C GLU A 403 -1.67 -18.86 -19.61
N CYS A 404 -2.92 -18.42 -19.69
CA CYS A 404 -3.38 -17.30 -20.51
C CYS A 404 -2.64 -15.98 -20.31
N CYS A 405 -1.92 -15.76 -19.23
CA CYS A 405 -1.13 -14.55 -19.00
C CYS A 405 0.29 -14.83 -18.51
N VAL A 406 0.68 -16.11 -18.46
CA VAL A 406 1.99 -16.56 -17.98
C VAL A 406 2.86 -17.01 -19.15
N ARG A 407 2.25 -17.63 -20.18
CA ARG A 407 2.96 -18.09 -21.38
C ARG A 407 2.31 -17.56 -22.66
N PRO A 408 3.10 -17.26 -23.70
CA PRO A 408 2.58 -17.08 -25.05
C PRO A 408 1.90 -18.37 -25.55
N PRO A 409 0.90 -18.28 -26.46
CA PRO A 409 0.36 -19.45 -27.16
C PRO A 409 1.46 -20.29 -27.80
N ALA A 410 1.33 -21.62 -27.76
CA ALA A 410 2.35 -22.55 -28.23
C ALA A 410 2.77 -22.33 -29.69
N GLU A 411 1.84 -21.92 -30.55
CA GLU A 411 2.11 -21.57 -31.95
C GLU A 411 3.05 -20.36 -32.07
N LEU A 412 2.78 -19.29 -31.32
CA LEU A 412 3.62 -18.09 -31.29
C LEU A 412 4.99 -18.39 -30.66
N ALA A 413 5.01 -19.16 -29.56
CA ALA A 413 6.24 -19.58 -28.91
C ALA A 413 7.10 -20.43 -29.86
N GLY A 414 6.54 -21.45 -30.52
CA GLY A 414 7.28 -22.31 -31.45
C GLY A 414 7.89 -21.55 -32.64
N LYS A 415 7.29 -20.43 -33.05
CA LYS A 415 7.81 -19.58 -34.14
C LYS A 415 8.87 -18.59 -33.67
N TRP A 416 8.65 -17.93 -32.53
CA TRP A 416 9.41 -16.74 -32.13
C TRP A 416 10.34 -16.94 -30.93
N GLU A 417 10.12 -17.95 -30.10
CA GLU A 417 10.98 -18.24 -28.94
C GLU A 417 12.41 -18.55 -29.39
N GLY A 418 13.39 -17.90 -28.74
CA GLY A 418 14.81 -17.99 -29.12
C GLY A 418 15.22 -17.23 -30.38
N ASN A 419 14.26 -16.75 -31.19
CA ASN A 419 14.50 -16.04 -32.45
C ASN A 419 14.33 -14.51 -32.34
N VAL A 420 14.01 -14.00 -31.15
CA VAL A 420 13.67 -12.60 -30.91
C VAL A 420 14.52 -12.03 -29.78
N TRP A 421 15.08 -10.84 -30.00
CA TRP A 421 15.87 -10.12 -29.00
C TRP A 421 15.24 -8.75 -28.68
N PRO A 422 14.39 -8.65 -27.65
CA PRO A 422 13.79 -7.38 -27.26
C PRO A 422 14.80 -6.53 -26.48
N SER A 423 14.94 -5.25 -26.86
CA SER A 423 15.66 -4.26 -26.05
C SER A 423 14.70 -3.64 -25.03
N ALA A 424 14.84 -4.02 -23.77
CA ALA A 424 13.98 -3.54 -22.69
C ALA A 424 14.26 -2.06 -22.38
N ARG A 425 13.20 -1.28 -22.17
CA ARG A 425 13.33 0.08 -21.62
C ARG A 425 13.63 -0.01 -20.13
N ALA A 426 14.65 0.72 -19.66
CA ALA A 426 14.94 0.83 -18.24
C ALA A 426 13.80 1.58 -17.53
N HIS A 427 12.99 0.87 -16.75
CA HIS A 427 11.99 1.49 -15.88
C HIS A 427 12.70 1.99 -14.61
N SER A 428 12.68 3.30 -14.38
CA SER A 428 13.30 3.96 -13.22
C SER A 428 12.62 3.65 -11.87
N HIS A 429 11.52 2.89 -11.87
CA HIS A 429 10.81 2.49 -10.66
C HIS A 429 10.84 0.96 -10.49
N VAL A 430 11.75 0.50 -9.64
CA VAL A 430 12.05 -0.92 -9.32
C VAL A 430 10.92 -1.63 -8.54
N LEU A 431 9.75 -1.01 -8.36
CA LEU A 431 8.68 -1.49 -7.47
C LEU A 431 7.41 -1.98 -8.20
N SER A 432 7.32 -1.88 -9.52
CA SER A 432 6.24 -2.48 -10.31
C SER A 432 6.58 -3.94 -10.66
N ALA A 433 5.60 -4.86 -10.66
CA ALA A 433 5.85 -6.23 -11.09
C ALA A 433 6.35 -6.22 -12.54
N LEU A 434 7.62 -6.60 -12.72
CA LEU A 434 8.17 -6.85 -14.04
C LEU A 434 7.44 -8.09 -14.59
N PRO A 435 7.01 -8.09 -15.87
CA PRO A 435 6.56 -9.30 -16.53
C PRO A 435 7.56 -10.44 -16.28
N SER A 436 7.03 -11.61 -15.95
CA SER A 436 7.81 -12.84 -15.92
C SER A 436 8.12 -13.26 -17.36
N GLY A 437 9.40 -13.43 -17.69
CA GLY A 437 9.85 -13.82 -19.02
C GLY A 437 11.38 -13.87 -19.10
N SER A 438 11.91 -14.27 -20.26
CA SER A 438 13.35 -14.41 -20.50
C SER A 438 14.08 -13.06 -20.44
N PHE A 439 13.37 -11.97 -20.70
CA PHE A 439 13.87 -10.59 -20.64
C PHE A 439 13.13 -9.81 -19.54
N PRO A 440 13.83 -9.28 -18.51
CA PRO A 440 13.20 -8.51 -17.45
C PRO A 440 12.45 -7.28 -18.00
N GLY A 441 11.18 -7.13 -17.62
CA GLY A 441 10.39 -5.97 -18.05
C GLY A 441 9.63 -6.14 -19.37
N VAL A 442 9.78 -7.27 -20.07
CA VAL A 442 9.21 -7.49 -21.41
C VAL A 442 8.11 -8.55 -21.37
N ASP A 443 6.94 -8.24 -21.94
CA ASP A 443 5.84 -9.20 -22.13
C ASP A 443 6.03 -9.94 -23.46
N GLU A 444 6.52 -11.19 -23.42
CA GLU A 444 6.83 -11.98 -24.62
C GLU A 444 5.60 -12.23 -25.49
N HIS A 445 4.41 -12.32 -24.91
CA HIS A 445 3.20 -12.51 -25.70
C HIS A 445 2.90 -11.28 -26.58
N ASP A 446 3.06 -10.08 -26.03
CA ASP A 446 2.86 -8.83 -26.77
C ASP A 446 3.89 -8.69 -27.89
N VAL A 447 5.16 -9.06 -27.63
CA VAL A 447 6.23 -9.06 -28.63
C VAL A 447 5.94 -10.05 -29.76
N TYR A 448 5.61 -11.31 -29.44
CA TYR A 448 5.34 -12.32 -30.47
C TYR A 448 4.09 -11.99 -31.27
N THR A 449 3.05 -11.44 -30.63
CA THR A 449 1.84 -10.98 -31.34
C THR A 449 2.13 -9.81 -32.26
N PHE A 450 2.99 -8.87 -31.84
CA PHE A 450 3.44 -7.76 -32.70
C PHE A 450 4.14 -8.29 -33.95
N LEU A 451 5.10 -9.21 -33.78
CA LEU A 451 5.82 -9.84 -34.89
C LEU A 451 4.90 -10.65 -35.80
N GLU A 452 3.92 -11.35 -35.24
CA GLU A 452 2.94 -12.10 -36.05
C GLU A 452 2.12 -11.18 -36.95
N ARG A 453 1.71 -10.01 -36.43
CA ARG A 453 0.96 -9.03 -37.22
C ARG A 453 1.77 -8.38 -38.33
N HIS A 454 3.09 -8.28 -38.17
CA HIS A 454 4.00 -7.57 -39.09
C HIS A 454 4.88 -8.50 -39.94
N GLY A 455 4.84 -9.81 -39.71
CA GLY A 455 5.59 -10.79 -40.49
C GLY A 455 4.93 -11.19 -41.82
N ALA A 456 3.76 -10.63 -42.13
CA ALA A 456 3.07 -10.79 -43.41
C ALA A 456 3.30 -9.61 -44.38
N ASP A 457 3.99 -8.55 -43.90
CA ASP A 457 4.55 -7.46 -44.70
C ASP A 457 6.03 -7.75 -45.02
#